data_AF-L0DPG7-F1
#
_entry.id   AF-L0DPG7-F1
#
_cell.length_a   1.000
_cell.length_b   1.000
_cell.length_c   1.000
_cell.angle_alpha   90.00
_cell.angle_beta   90.00
_cell.angle_gamma   90.00
#
_symmetry.space_group_name_H-M   'P 1'
#
loop_
_entity.id
_entity.type
_entity.pdbx_description
1 polymer ?
#
loop_
_entity_poly.entity_id
_entity_poly.type
_entity_poly.pdbx_seq_one_letter_code
_entity_poly.pdbx_strand_id
1 'polypeptide(L)'
;MMGFGEAHLQRLRQTSNRALAEVGAEPATAEVPTFSVVHAEGLDGLCQTTSFGLTPPFPIPGKPTLRDRLHPTGVDVSFVKVLPWEETPYEMRHRRNEVVYIVAAGRGQFLVDREVVEVNPGTVLRVRPECLRAWRNVSSEDLLLIVIQGQVGALRRRSRSDAIGQPGLIPWWRYPRARSAARSSTAPRTSQEDMGTRPRLFGRFSKPGKA
;
A
#
# COMPACT_ATOMS: atom_id res chain seq x y z
N MET A 1 34.07 23.14 -13.66
CA MET A 1 33.86 21.73 -13.26
C MET A 1 33.11 21.79 -11.94
N MET A 2 31.83 21.38 -11.88
CA MET A 2 31.11 21.39 -10.60
C MET A 2 31.67 20.30 -9.69
N GLY A 3 31.83 20.59 -8.40
CA GLY A 3 32.24 19.60 -7.40
C GLY A 3 31.17 18.51 -7.23
N PHE A 4 31.56 17.29 -6.88
CA PHE A 4 30.64 16.15 -6.69
C PHE A 4 29.44 16.49 -5.79
N GLY A 5 29.66 17.30 -4.74
CA GLY A 5 28.59 17.77 -3.85
C GLY A 5 27.61 18.74 -4.51
N GLU A 6 28.06 19.69 -5.34
CA GLU A 6 27.18 20.63 -6.03
C GLU A 6 26.35 19.95 -7.12
N ALA A 7 26.97 19.04 -7.90
CA ALA A 7 26.26 18.24 -8.89
C ALA A 7 25.21 17.33 -8.26
N HIS A 8 25.47 16.83 -7.05
CA HIS A 8 24.52 16.05 -6.27
C HIS A 8 23.34 16.90 -5.77
N LEU A 9 23.61 18.07 -5.18
CA LEU A 9 22.58 19.02 -4.74
C LEU A 9 21.71 19.54 -5.90
N GLN A 10 22.29 19.74 -7.09
CA GLN A 10 21.55 20.18 -8.26
C GLN A 10 20.59 19.10 -8.78
N ARG A 11 20.97 17.82 -8.69
CA ARG A 11 20.09 16.68 -8.98
C ARG A 11 18.87 16.65 -8.05
N LEU A 12 19.09 16.79 -6.75
CA LEU A 12 18.02 16.80 -5.73
C LEU A 12 17.01 17.95 -5.93
N ARG A 13 17.47 19.09 -6.48
CA ARG A 13 16.60 20.23 -6.80
C ARG A 13 15.75 19.98 -8.05
N GLN A 14 16.28 19.30 -9.06
CA GLN A 14 15.57 19.03 -10.31
C GLN A 14 14.49 17.94 -10.12
N THR A 15 14.78 16.92 -9.32
CA THR A 15 13.85 15.84 -8.96
C THR A 15 12.62 16.34 -8.21
N SER A 16 12.82 17.28 -7.28
CA SER A 16 11.73 17.91 -6.51
C SER A 16 10.64 18.54 -7.39
N ASN A 17 10.98 19.01 -8.60
CA ASN A 17 10.01 19.57 -9.54
C ASN A 17 9.28 18.52 -10.38
N ARG A 18 9.85 17.32 -10.56
CA ARG A 18 9.25 16.23 -11.34
C ARG A 18 8.18 15.47 -10.55
N ALA A 19 8.43 15.24 -9.26
CA ALA A 19 7.53 14.54 -8.36
C ALA A 19 6.21 15.31 -8.07
N LEU A 20 6.16 16.61 -8.32
CA LEU A 20 4.93 17.43 -8.23
C LEU A 20 3.97 17.27 -9.43
N ALA A 21 4.41 16.67 -10.53
CA ALA A 21 3.68 16.69 -11.81
C ALA A 21 2.75 15.47 -12.05
N GLU A 22 2.90 14.39 -11.29
CA GLU A 22 2.10 13.16 -11.46
C GLU A 22 1.16 12.97 -10.26
N VAL A 23 0.06 13.71 -10.24
CA VAL A 23 -1.04 13.46 -9.31
C VAL A 23 -1.94 12.41 -9.96
N GLY A 24 -1.86 11.17 -9.47
CA GLY A 24 -2.79 10.09 -9.86
C GLY A 24 -4.23 10.40 -9.46
N ALA A 25 -5.17 9.57 -9.91
CA ALA A 25 -6.58 9.72 -9.51
C ALA A 25 -6.72 9.63 -7.98
N GLU A 26 -7.44 10.60 -7.40
CA GLU A 26 -7.71 10.63 -5.97
C GLU A 26 -8.42 9.35 -5.52
N PRO A 27 -7.91 8.62 -4.51
CA PRO A 27 -8.52 7.37 -4.10
C PRO A 27 -9.86 7.63 -3.40
N ALA A 28 -10.85 6.80 -3.70
CA ALA A 28 -12.21 6.92 -3.19
C ALA A 28 -12.28 6.43 -1.73
N THR A 29 -12.92 7.20 -0.86
CA THR A 29 -13.12 6.84 0.55
C THR A 29 -14.60 6.61 0.83
N ALA A 30 -14.91 5.55 1.57
CA ALA A 30 -16.25 5.29 2.11
C ALA A 30 -16.16 5.10 3.63
N GLU A 31 -17.02 5.78 4.38
CA GLU A 31 -17.12 5.66 5.84
C GLU A 31 -18.50 5.15 6.24
N VAL A 32 -18.51 4.18 7.14
CA VAL A 32 -19.70 3.75 7.89
C VAL A 32 -19.38 3.78 9.38
N PRO A 33 -20.37 3.75 10.30
CA PRO A 33 -20.11 3.94 11.73
C PRO A 33 -19.12 2.95 12.36
N THR A 34 -18.91 1.78 11.73
CA THR A 34 -18.07 0.70 12.28
C THR A 34 -16.77 0.47 11.50
N PHE A 35 -16.62 1.02 10.28
CA PHE A 35 -15.42 0.86 9.47
C PHE A 35 -15.29 1.93 8.39
N SER A 36 -14.07 2.14 7.91
CA SER A 36 -13.74 3.01 6.78
C SER A 36 -12.96 2.21 5.73
N VAL A 37 -13.13 2.55 4.45
CA VAL A 37 -12.44 1.90 3.32
C VAL A 37 -11.91 2.96 2.38
N VAL A 38 -10.69 2.76 1.90
CA VAL A 38 -10.09 3.52 0.80
C VAL A 38 -9.86 2.59 -0.39
N HIS A 39 -10.31 2.99 -1.57
CA HIS A 39 -10.09 2.30 -2.83
C HIS A 39 -9.18 3.14 -3.74
N ALA A 40 -8.04 2.58 -4.11
CA ALA A 40 -7.11 3.15 -5.06
C ALA A 40 -6.86 2.19 -6.23
N GLU A 41 -6.42 2.73 -7.36
CA GLU A 41 -5.96 1.93 -8.51
C GLU A 41 -4.54 1.41 -8.24
N GLY A 42 -4.46 0.32 -7.49
CA GLY A 42 -3.20 -0.27 -7.05
C GLY A 42 -2.53 0.50 -5.90
N LEU A 43 -1.36 0.02 -5.48
CA LEU A 43 -0.59 0.68 -4.42
C LEU A 43 -0.09 2.06 -4.84
N ASP A 44 0.12 2.26 -6.13
CA ASP A 44 0.62 3.50 -6.68
C ASP A 44 -0.33 4.67 -6.45
N GLY A 45 -1.64 4.44 -6.61
CA GLY A 45 -2.67 5.43 -6.32
C GLY A 45 -2.83 5.76 -4.82
N LEU A 46 -2.14 5.04 -3.93
CA LEU A 46 -2.01 5.41 -2.51
C LEU A 46 -0.69 6.13 -2.21
N CYS A 47 0.31 5.98 -3.08
CA CYS A 47 1.64 6.51 -2.85
C CYS A 47 1.67 8.01 -3.08
N GLN A 48 2.48 8.69 -2.27
CA GLN A 48 2.95 10.03 -2.60
C GLN A 48 4.39 9.97 -3.05
N THR A 49 4.64 10.67 -4.15
CA THR A 49 6.00 11.00 -4.57
C THR A 49 6.49 12.15 -3.69
N THR A 50 7.31 11.82 -2.70
CA THR A 50 7.81 12.83 -1.77
C THR A 50 9.00 13.56 -2.38
N SER A 51 8.79 14.79 -2.87
CA SER A 51 9.86 15.76 -3.10
C SER A 51 10.43 16.19 -1.75
N PHE A 52 11.53 15.59 -1.32
CA PHE A 52 12.23 16.07 -0.13
C PHE A 52 13.11 17.26 -0.50
N GLY A 53 12.75 18.46 -0.05
CA GLY A 53 13.67 19.60 -0.06
C GLY A 53 14.93 19.31 0.77
N LEU A 54 16.03 20.01 0.47
CA LEU A 54 17.33 19.86 1.16
C LEU A 54 17.28 20.18 2.66
N THR A 55 16.25 20.90 3.10
CA THR A 55 15.97 21.21 4.49
C THR A 55 14.62 20.60 4.84
N PRO A 56 14.48 19.84 5.94
CA PRO A 56 13.17 19.35 6.36
C PRO A 56 12.25 20.52 6.73
N PRO A 57 11.14 20.78 6.04
CA PRO A 57 10.04 21.43 6.72
C PRO A 57 9.43 20.35 7.63
N PHE A 58 9.54 20.53 8.95
CA PHE A 58 8.65 19.84 9.88
C PHE A 58 7.56 20.84 10.30
N PRO A 59 6.28 20.55 10.04
CA PRO A 59 5.72 19.34 9.39
C PRO A 59 6.01 19.30 7.89
N ILE A 60 6.16 18.09 7.31
CA ILE A 60 6.25 17.89 5.86
C ILE A 60 4.86 18.22 5.28
N PRO A 61 4.68 19.37 4.61
CA PRO A 61 3.36 19.78 4.13
C PRO A 61 2.89 18.80 3.06
N GLY A 62 1.62 18.41 3.09
CA GLY A 62 1.07 17.53 2.07
C GLY A 62 1.56 16.08 2.16
N LYS A 63 1.77 15.55 3.37
CA LYS A 63 1.80 14.10 3.58
C LYS A 63 0.42 13.57 4.00
N PRO A 64 -0.56 13.41 3.08
CA PRO A 64 -1.77 12.66 3.39
C PRO A 64 -1.37 11.28 3.90
N THR A 65 -1.70 11.01 5.13
CA THR A 65 -1.55 9.67 5.67
C THR A 65 -2.89 8.96 5.51
N LEU A 66 -2.92 7.62 5.64
CA LEU A 66 -4.21 6.96 5.83
C LEU A 66 -4.94 7.52 7.04
N ARG A 67 -4.26 8.25 7.94
CA ARG A 67 -4.90 9.00 9.01
C ARG A 67 -5.96 9.98 8.55
N ASP A 68 -5.72 10.69 7.46
CA ASP A 68 -6.63 11.73 6.97
C ASP A 68 -7.84 11.13 6.24
N ARG A 69 -7.82 9.82 5.96
CA ARG A 69 -8.90 9.11 5.23
C ARG A 69 -9.61 8.04 6.05
N LEU A 70 -8.88 7.35 6.93
CA LEU A 70 -9.38 6.21 7.70
C LEU A 70 -9.44 6.49 9.20
N HIS A 71 -8.81 7.56 9.68
CA HIS A 71 -8.79 7.95 11.09
C HIS A 71 -8.36 6.82 12.07
N PRO A 72 -7.31 6.02 11.79
CA PRO A 72 -6.82 5.00 12.70
C PRO A 72 -6.25 5.66 13.97
N THR A 73 -6.45 5.01 15.11
CA THR A 73 -6.08 5.55 16.43
C THR A 73 -4.88 4.85 17.05
N GLY A 74 -4.55 3.63 16.62
CA GLY A 74 -3.44 2.84 17.16
C GLY A 74 -2.14 2.92 16.38
N VAL A 75 -2.23 3.19 15.07
CA VAL A 75 -1.09 3.30 14.15
C VAL A 75 -1.39 4.35 13.10
N ASP A 76 -0.34 4.87 12.48
CA ASP A 76 -0.40 5.64 11.26
C ASP A 76 0.20 4.84 10.11
N VAL A 77 -0.39 4.91 8.92
CA VAL A 77 0.06 4.17 7.73
C VAL A 77 0.18 5.14 6.57
N SER A 78 1.33 5.11 5.90
CA SER A 78 1.58 5.92 4.71
C SER A 78 2.25 5.10 3.62
N PHE A 79 2.01 5.45 2.38
CA PHE A 79 2.63 4.83 1.21
C PHE A 79 3.56 5.85 0.56
N VAL A 80 4.82 5.47 0.36
CA VAL A 80 5.86 6.35 -0.16
C VAL A 80 6.37 5.77 -1.47
N LYS A 81 6.35 6.58 -2.53
CA LYS A 81 7.05 6.32 -3.78
C LYS A 81 8.35 7.11 -3.77
N VAL A 82 9.45 6.42 -4.08
CA VAL A 82 10.76 7.03 -4.31
C VAL A 82 11.10 6.79 -5.78
N LEU A 83 11.20 7.87 -6.57
CA LEU A 83 11.45 7.76 -8.01
C LEU A 83 12.84 7.16 -8.29
N PRO A 84 13.10 6.71 -9.53
CA PRO A 84 14.38 6.15 -9.89
C PRO A 84 15.54 7.06 -9.50
N TRP A 85 16.52 6.49 -8.80
CA TRP A 85 17.74 7.17 -8.36
C TRP A 85 17.54 8.33 -7.37
N GLU A 86 16.35 8.47 -6.78
CA GLU A 86 16.10 9.45 -5.72
C GLU A 86 16.47 8.95 -4.33
N GLU A 87 16.73 9.90 -3.43
CA GLU A 87 17.10 9.63 -2.05
C GLU A 87 16.59 10.69 -1.10
N THR A 88 16.44 10.31 0.17
CA THR A 88 16.18 11.27 1.24
C THR A 88 17.43 12.13 1.47
N PRO A 89 17.33 13.47 1.45
CA PRO A 89 18.48 14.36 1.54
C PRO A 89 19.02 14.54 2.96
N TYR A 90 18.38 13.95 3.97
CA TYR A 90 18.78 14.01 5.37
C TYR A 90 18.38 12.75 6.13
N GLU A 91 19.08 12.46 7.22
CA GLU A 91 18.67 11.45 8.19
C GLU A 91 17.59 12.02 9.12
N MET A 92 16.67 11.15 9.53
CA MET A 92 15.62 11.51 10.49
C MET A 92 15.43 10.42 11.53
N ARG A 93 14.86 10.80 12.67
CA ARG A 93 14.46 9.88 13.75
C ARG A 93 13.12 10.31 14.33
N HIS A 94 12.42 9.38 14.96
CA HIS A 94 11.17 9.68 15.65
C HIS A 94 11.43 9.96 17.13
N ARG A 95 10.51 10.66 17.81
CA ARG A 95 10.63 10.88 19.26
C ARG A 95 10.03 9.74 20.08
N ARG A 96 8.92 9.16 19.61
CA ARG A 96 8.09 8.19 20.37
C ARG A 96 7.63 6.98 19.57
N ASN A 97 7.67 7.08 18.24
CA ASN A 97 7.12 6.06 17.36
C ASN A 97 8.22 5.17 16.81
N GLU A 98 8.05 3.86 16.91
CA GLU A 98 8.78 2.95 16.03
C GLU A 98 8.13 2.96 14.64
N VAL A 99 8.92 2.56 13.64
CA VAL A 99 8.47 2.52 12.26
C VAL A 99 8.77 1.16 11.67
N VAL A 100 7.77 0.55 11.04
CA VAL A 100 7.94 -0.64 10.21
C VAL A 100 7.81 -0.24 8.75
N TYR A 101 8.85 -0.50 7.97
CA TYR A 101 8.86 -0.37 6.53
C TYR A 101 8.62 -1.74 5.91
N ILE A 102 7.76 -1.81 4.90
CA ILE A 102 7.57 -2.97 4.04
C ILE A 102 7.85 -2.51 2.61
N VAL A 103 8.81 -3.14 1.95
CA VAL A 103 9.10 -2.86 0.54
C VAL A 103 8.11 -3.64 -0.32
N ALA A 104 7.25 -2.91 -1.04
CA ALA A 104 6.21 -3.50 -1.87
C ALA A 104 6.66 -3.70 -3.33
N ALA A 105 7.52 -2.82 -3.84
CA ALA A 105 8.07 -2.88 -5.20
C ALA A 105 9.42 -2.15 -5.28
N GLY A 106 10.20 -2.43 -6.33
CA GLY A 106 11.48 -1.77 -6.61
C GLY A 106 12.65 -2.26 -5.75
N ARG A 107 13.80 -1.60 -5.90
CA ARG A 107 15.03 -1.90 -5.13
C ARG A 107 15.63 -0.63 -4.56
N GLY A 108 16.13 -0.72 -3.33
CA GLY A 108 16.64 0.43 -2.61
C GLY A 108 17.69 0.06 -1.59
N GLN A 109 18.10 1.06 -0.84
CA GLN A 109 18.94 0.91 0.34
C GLN A 109 18.41 1.77 1.47
N PHE A 110 18.48 1.24 2.68
CA PHE A 110 18.27 1.98 3.93
C PHE A 110 19.62 2.21 4.59
N LEU A 111 19.88 3.44 5.01
CA LEU A 111 20.94 3.77 5.96
C LEU A 111 20.27 3.85 7.33
N VAL A 112 20.63 3.00 8.29
CA VAL A 112 20.11 3.01 9.67
C VAL A 112 21.28 2.92 10.63
N ASP A 113 21.45 3.94 11.48
CA ASP A 113 22.57 4.02 12.43
C ASP A 113 23.93 3.69 11.79
N ARG A 114 24.15 4.20 10.57
CA ARG A 114 25.34 3.99 9.71
C ARG A 114 25.49 2.61 9.08
N GLU A 115 24.55 1.71 9.28
CA GLU A 115 24.49 0.44 8.55
C GLU A 115 23.68 0.59 7.27
N VAL A 116 24.21 0.06 6.17
CA VAL A 116 23.52 0.03 4.88
C VAL A 116 22.85 -1.32 4.71
N VAL A 117 21.53 -1.30 4.50
CA VAL A 117 20.71 -2.49 4.26
C VAL A 117 20.14 -2.40 2.84
N GLU A 118 20.47 -3.37 2.00
CA GLU A 118 19.84 -3.52 0.69
C GLU A 118 18.42 -4.06 0.84
N VAL A 119 17.48 -3.50 0.07
CA VAL A 119 16.07 -3.85 0.20
C VAL A 119 15.43 -4.11 -1.16
N ASN A 120 14.51 -5.08 -1.19
CA ASN A 120 13.75 -5.52 -2.35
C ASN A 120 12.32 -5.95 -1.91
N PRO A 121 11.40 -6.28 -2.83
CA PRO A 121 10.02 -6.59 -2.45
C PRO A 121 9.94 -7.76 -1.47
N GLY A 122 9.19 -7.57 -0.38
CA GLY A 122 9.10 -8.52 0.73
C GLY A 122 10.11 -8.27 1.86
N THR A 123 11.06 -7.34 1.69
CA THR A 123 11.91 -6.88 2.79
C THR A 123 11.07 -6.09 3.81
N VAL A 124 11.18 -6.44 5.09
CA VAL A 124 10.51 -5.77 6.20
C VAL A 124 11.55 -5.29 7.21
N LEU A 125 11.55 -3.99 7.50
CA LEU A 125 12.50 -3.36 8.40
C LEU A 125 11.76 -2.66 9.55
N ARG A 126 12.10 -3.02 10.79
CA ARG A 126 11.65 -2.29 11.99
C ARG A 126 12.75 -1.35 12.46
N VAL A 127 12.43 -0.07 12.62
CA VAL A 127 13.34 0.97 13.11
C VAL A 127 12.79 1.55 14.41
N ARG A 128 13.63 1.56 15.45
CA ARG A 128 13.28 2.16 16.75
C ARG A 128 13.27 3.70 16.67
N PRO A 129 12.59 4.40 17.60
CA PRO A 129 12.57 5.86 17.59
C PRO A 129 13.96 6.49 17.62
N GLU A 130 14.91 5.89 18.35
CA GLU A 130 16.24 6.47 18.58
C GLU A 130 17.13 6.45 17.33
N CYS A 131 16.85 5.53 16.40
CA CYS A 131 17.68 5.29 15.23
C CYS A 131 17.57 6.44 14.22
N LEU A 132 18.72 6.92 13.75
CA LEU A 132 18.79 7.79 12.57
C LEU A 132 18.63 6.94 11.33
N ARG A 133 17.82 7.42 10.38
CA ARG A 133 17.60 6.70 9.13
C ARG A 133 17.44 7.61 7.92
N ALA A 134 17.87 7.10 6.78
CA ALA A 134 17.66 7.63 5.45
C ALA A 134 17.41 6.46 4.48
N TRP A 135 16.85 6.72 3.30
CA TRP A 135 16.66 5.70 2.27
C TRP A 135 16.85 6.26 0.87
N ARG A 136 17.21 5.38 -0.05
CA ARG A 136 17.39 5.70 -1.47
C ARG A 136 16.89 4.61 -2.39
N ASN A 137 16.47 5.00 -3.58
CA ASN A 137 16.23 4.11 -4.70
C ASN A 137 17.53 3.95 -5.50
N VAL A 138 17.94 2.71 -5.73
CA VAL A 138 19.18 2.36 -6.45
C VAL A 138 18.89 1.72 -7.81
N SER A 139 17.69 1.93 -8.34
CA SER A 139 17.22 1.29 -9.56
C SER A 139 16.57 2.29 -10.53
N SER A 140 16.33 1.81 -11.74
CA SER A 140 15.60 2.53 -12.80
C SER A 140 14.08 2.43 -12.66
N GLU A 141 13.57 1.73 -11.65
CA GLU A 141 12.14 1.50 -11.39
C GLU A 141 11.74 2.23 -10.10
N ASP A 142 10.45 2.51 -9.90
CA ASP A 142 9.95 3.10 -8.65
C ASP A 142 10.17 2.15 -7.46
N LEU A 143 10.61 2.71 -6.33
CA LEU A 143 10.65 2.02 -5.04
C LEU A 143 9.41 2.40 -4.24
N LEU A 144 8.58 1.39 -3.91
CA LEU A 144 7.34 1.58 -3.15
C LEU A 144 7.47 1.04 -1.74
N LEU A 145 7.21 1.91 -0.76
CA LEU A 145 7.32 1.60 0.67
C LEU A 145 5.96 1.76 1.35
N ILE A 146 5.55 0.76 2.12
CA ILE A 146 4.48 0.87 3.10
C ILE A 146 5.14 1.18 4.44
N VAL A 147 4.75 2.29 5.06
CA VAL A 147 5.35 2.80 6.28
C VAL A 147 4.29 2.82 7.37
N ILE A 148 4.48 1.97 8.38
CA ILE A 148 3.59 1.83 9.54
C ILE A 148 4.29 2.45 10.74
N GLN A 149 3.64 3.38 11.43
CA GLN A 149 4.20 4.08 12.59
C GLN A 149 3.28 3.87 13.79
N GLY A 150 3.86 3.52 14.93
CA GLY A 150 3.10 3.30 16.16
C GLY A 150 3.94 3.66 17.37
N GLN A 151 3.29 4.08 18.45
CA GLN A 151 3.99 4.38 19.69
C GLN A 151 4.62 3.10 20.26
N VAL A 152 5.91 3.18 20.61
CA VAL A 152 6.63 2.04 21.19
C VAL A 152 5.89 1.50 22.42
N GLY A 153 5.71 0.18 22.46
CA GLY A 153 5.09 -0.52 23.60
C GLY A 153 3.57 -0.36 23.72
N ALA A 154 2.89 0.26 22.74
CA ALA A 154 1.44 0.35 22.72
C ALA A 154 0.76 -1.02 22.51
N LEU A 155 1.39 -1.92 21.73
CA LEU A 155 0.89 -3.27 21.48
C LEU A 155 1.26 -4.21 22.65
N ARG A 156 0.43 -4.22 23.71
CA ARG A 156 0.69 -5.00 24.93
C ARG A 156 0.20 -6.45 24.90
N ARG A 157 -0.82 -6.78 24.11
CA ARG A 157 -1.38 -8.13 23.98
C ARG A 157 -1.06 -8.74 22.62
N ARG A 158 -0.74 -10.04 22.58
CA ARG A 158 -0.52 -10.77 21.32
C ARG A 158 -1.84 -10.91 20.56
N SER A 159 -1.85 -10.53 19.28
CA SER A 159 -3.02 -10.43 18.39
C SER A 159 -4.02 -11.60 18.48
N ARG A 160 -3.55 -12.85 18.56
CA ARG A 160 -4.46 -14.02 18.60
C ARG A 160 -5.31 -14.11 19.87
N SER A 161 -4.81 -13.57 20.99
CA SER A 161 -5.54 -13.56 22.26
C SER A 161 -6.54 -12.41 22.39
N ASP A 162 -6.50 -11.45 21.46
CA ASP A 162 -7.43 -10.32 21.39
C ASP A 162 -8.65 -10.65 20.50
N ALA A 163 -8.48 -11.52 19.51
CA ALA A 163 -9.54 -11.92 18.60
C ALA A 163 -10.58 -12.84 19.26
N ILE A 164 -11.87 -12.48 19.14
CA ILE A 164 -13.00 -13.34 19.51
C ILE A 164 -13.62 -13.88 18.22
N GLY A 165 -13.51 -15.19 17.98
CA GLY A 165 -14.12 -15.85 16.83
C GLY A 165 -15.62 -16.04 17.05
N GLN A 166 -16.43 -15.74 16.04
CA GLN A 166 -17.85 -16.11 16.04
C GLN A 166 -18.03 -17.47 15.35
N PRO A 167 -18.68 -18.45 15.99
CA PRO A 167 -18.96 -19.74 15.36
C PRO A 167 -19.99 -19.60 14.23
N GLY A 168 -19.77 -20.29 13.11
CA GLY A 168 -20.69 -20.33 11.97
C GLY A 168 -19.98 -20.15 10.62
N LEU A 169 -20.57 -20.69 9.55
CA LEU A 169 -20.12 -20.43 8.19
C LEU A 169 -20.67 -19.08 7.73
N ILE A 170 -19.81 -18.22 7.20
CA ILE A 170 -20.24 -17.00 6.53
C ILE A 170 -20.78 -17.37 5.15
N PRO A 171 -22.07 -17.14 4.84
CA PRO A 171 -22.67 -17.53 3.57
C PRO A 171 -22.29 -16.54 2.46
N TRP A 172 -21.01 -16.53 2.05
CA TRP A 172 -20.46 -15.59 1.08
C TRP A 172 -21.26 -15.51 -0.23
N TRP A 173 -21.99 -16.58 -0.60
CA TRP A 173 -22.88 -16.59 -1.77
C TRP A 173 -24.06 -15.63 -1.70
N ARG A 174 -24.41 -15.12 -0.52
CA ARG A 174 -25.46 -14.09 -0.33
C ARG A 174 -24.96 -12.68 -0.58
N TYR A 175 -23.64 -12.47 -0.63
CA TYR A 175 -23.04 -11.16 -0.83
C TYR A 175 -22.53 -11.06 -2.26
N PRO A 176 -22.86 -9.98 -3.01
CA PRO A 176 -22.38 -9.81 -4.37
C PRO A 176 -20.85 -9.85 -4.41
N ARG A 177 -20.29 -10.68 -5.30
CA ARG A 177 -18.90 -10.49 -5.71
C ARG A 177 -18.90 -9.25 -6.61
N ALA A 178 -18.34 -8.13 -6.16
CA ALA A 178 -18.15 -6.99 -7.04
C ALA A 178 -17.35 -7.48 -8.26
N ARG A 179 -17.99 -7.47 -9.45
CA ARG A 179 -17.24 -7.59 -10.70
C ARG A 179 -16.55 -6.26 -10.88
N SER A 180 -15.22 -6.23 -10.87
CA SER A 180 -14.49 -5.11 -11.45
C SER A 180 -15.08 -4.90 -12.84
N ALA A 181 -15.61 -3.71 -13.12
CA ALA A 181 -16.10 -3.36 -14.43
C ALA A 181 -14.89 -3.27 -15.36
N ALA A 182 -14.45 -4.42 -15.88
CA ALA A 182 -13.64 -4.46 -17.08
C ALA A 182 -14.47 -3.75 -18.16
N ARG A 183 -14.15 -2.48 -18.41
CA ARG A 183 -14.63 -1.75 -19.58
C ARG A 183 -14.05 -2.45 -20.80
N SER A 184 -14.69 -3.51 -21.26
CA SER A 184 -14.47 -4.03 -22.60
C SER A 184 -15.11 -3.04 -23.58
N SER A 185 -14.31 -2.07 -24.01
CA SER A 185 -14.53 -1.40 -25.29
C SER A 185 -14.49 -2.47 -26.38
N THR A 186 -15.62 -2.79 -27.00
CA THR A 186 -15.92 -2.60 -28.44
C THR A 186 -17.38 -3.02 -28.72
N ALA A 187 -18.06 -2.30 -29.61
CA ALA A 187 -19.51 -2.28 -29.84
C ALA A 187 -20.06 -3.47 -30.70
N PRO A 188 -21.33 -3.43 -31.17
CA PRO A 188 -22.32 -4.48 -30.95
C PRO A 188 -22.34 -5.57 -32.03
N ARG A 189 -22.84 -6.77 -31.68
CA ARG A 189 -23.43 -7.69 -32.65
C ARG A 189 -24.84 -8.07 -32.22
N THR A 190 -25.79 -7.48 -32.92
CA THR A 190 -27.15 -7.97 -33.13
C THR A 190 -27.10 -9.35 -33.80
N SER A 191 -27.76 -10.34 -33.21
CA SER A 191 -28.70 -11.22 -33.92
C SER A 191 -29.44 -12.11 -32.93
N GLN A 192 -30.76 -12.05 -33.05
CA GLN A 192 -31.80 -12.83 -32.41
C GLN A 192 -31.66 -14.35 -32.57
N GLU A 193 -32.34 -15.04 -31.64
CA GLU A 193 -32.91 -16.41 -31.73
C GLU A 193 -31.91 -17.59 -31.62
N ASP A 194 -32.17 -18.65 -30.86
CA ASP A 194 -33.43 -19.39 -30.77
C ASP A 194 -33.59 -20.15 -29.43
N MET A 195 -34.83 -20.26 -28.98
CA MET A 195 -35.29 -21.01 -27.82
C MET A 195 -35.37 -22.50 -28.15
N GLY A 196 -34.58 -23.35 -27.47
CA GLY A 196 -34.61 -24.79 -27.69
C GLY A 196 -34.18 -25.64 -26.50
N THR A 197 -35.17 -25.99 -25.66
CA THR A 197 -35.35 -27.31 -25.04
C THR A 197 -34.18 -27.95 -24.25
N ARG A 198 -34.21 -27.84 -22.91
CA ARG A 198 -33.54 -28.80 -22.00
C ARG A 198 -34.56 -29.84 -21.51
N PRO A 199 -34.37 -31.15 -21.76
CA PRO A 199 -35.19 -32.16 -21.09
C PRO A 199 -34.73 -32.35 -19.64
N ARG A 200 -35.68 -32.27 -18.72
CA ARG A 200 -35.56 -32.78 -17.36
C ARG A 200 -35.62 -34.30 -17.42
N LEU A 201 -34.70 -35.02 -16.78
CA LEU A 201 -35.01 -36.38 -16.34
C LEU A 201 -34.36 -36.69 -15.00
N PHE A 202 -35.24 -36.88 -14.02
CA PHE A 202 -35.00 -37.53 -12.75
C PHE A 202 -34.49 -38.96 -12.96
N GLY A 203 -33.41 -39.33 -12.28
CA GLY A 203 -32.93 -40.71 -12.14
C GLY A 203 -33.24 -41.24 -10.74
N ARG A 204 -34.02 -42.34 -10.70
CA ARG A 204 -34.62 -42.99 -9.53
C ARG A 204 -33.62 -43.69 -8.61
N PHE A 205 -34.03 -43.80 -7.34
CA PHE A 205 -33.56 -44.75 -6.33
C PHE A 205 -33.51 -46.20 -6.83
N SER A 206 -32.52 -46.95 -6.37
CA SER A 206 -32.59 -48.41 -6.25
C SER A 206 -31.75 -48.89 -5.05
N LYS A 207 -32.44 -49.38 -3.99
CA LYS A 207 -31.94 -50.47 -3.15
C LYS A 207 -32.44 -51.78 -3.77
N PRO A 208 -31.72 -52.91 -3.64
CA PRO A 208 -32.09 -53.85 -2.58
C PRO A 208 -30.91 -54.68 -2.03
N GLY A 209 -31.16 -55.41 -0.93
CA GLY A 209 -30.33 -56.55 -0.54
C GLY A 209 -30.11 -56.71 0.97
N LYS A 210 -31.01 -57.45 1.62
CA LYS A 210 -30.76 -58.06 2.94
C LYS A 210 -29.87 -59.31 2.76
N ALA A 211 -28.93 -59.49 3.67
CA ALA A 211 -28.65 -60.76 4.34
C ALA A 211 -28.28 -60.43 5.79
#